data_AF-A0A3E3ICE0-F1
#
_entry.id   AF-A0A3E3ICE0-F1
#
_cell.length_a   1.000
_cell.length_b   1.000
_cell.length_c   1.000
_cell.angle_alpha   90.00
_cell.angle_beta   90.00
_cell.angle_gamma   90.00
#
_symmetry.space_group_name_H-M   'P 1'
#
loop_
_entity.id
_entity.type
_entity.pdbx_description
1 polymer ?
#
loop_
_entity_poly.entity_id
_entity_poly.type
_entity_poly.pdbx_seq_one_letter_code
_entity_poly.pdbx_strand_id
1 'polypeptide(L)'
;MSFLYSDSNKRYHTYSYAMRRRFGGKVMRVSLNAGFTCPNIDGTKGRGGCVFCSPSGSGEFGGNPAESIAAQFTQVAARMSEKWDTPLRIAYFQAHTNTYAPVAVLRRLYEQALACPGVVGLAIATRPDCLPDDVCALLEELSRRTYLTVELGLQSIHDETGRQINRCYGYDTFLSGYERLHARNIPVGVHIINGLPGETRRMMVETARTLARLDLHLVKIHLLHVLEGTQLAKLWRAGAFELMTREAYVQTVCDQLEELPAECIVGRLTGDGDPDTLLGPEWSRKKLCVLNEVDKELLRRNSWQGRRRACPPLF
;
A
#
# COMPACT_ATOMS: atom_id res chain seq x y z
N MET A 1 -10.27 -9.70 -25.75
CA MET A 1 -8.86 -9.26 -25.77
C MET A 1 -8.25 -9.56 -24.41
N SER A 2 -7.06 -10.17 -24.38
CA SER A 2 -6.26 -10.32 -23.16
C SER A 2 -5.64 -8.96 -22.80
N PHE A 3 -5.55 -8.65 -21.50
CA PHE A 3 -4.87 -7.45 -21.03
C PHE A 3 -3.35 -7.62 -21.13
N LEU A 4 -2.63 -6.56 -21.54
CA LEU A 4 -1.20 -6.61 -21.89
C LEU A 4 -0.32 -7.20 -20.78
N TYR A 5 -0.52 -6.78 -19.53
CA TYR A 5 0.28 -7.22 -18.39
C TYR A 5 -0.42 -8.32 -17.58
N SER A 6 -0.87 -9.37 -18.27
CA SER A 6 -1.49 -10.55 -17.66
C SER A 6 -1.09 -11.84 -18.38
N ASP A 7 -0.94 -12.91 -17.61
CA ASP A 7 -0.79 -14.31 -18.05
C ASP A 7 -2.04 -15.14 -17.65
N SER A 8 -3.14 -14.46 -17.33
CA SER A 8 -4.40 -15.04 -16.86
C SER A 8 -5.60 -14.24 -17.39
N ASN A 9 -6.81 -14.53 -16.90
CA ASN A 9 -8.02 -13.77 -17.22
C ASN A 9 -8.10 -12.38 -16.55
N LYS A 10 -7.07 -11.97 -15.79
CA LYS A 10 -7.00 -10.65 -15.16
C LYS A 10 -6.96 -9.54 -16.22
N ARG A 11 -7.66 -8.44 -15.92
CA ARG A 11 -7.80 -7.24 -16.78
C ARG A 11 -7.04 -6.02 -16.23
N TYR A 12 -6.05 -6.26 -15.39
CA TYR A 12 -5.22 -5.25 -14.72
C TYR A 12 -3.86 -5.85 -14.33
N HIS A 13 -2.85 -4.99 -14.12
CA HIS A 13 -1.45 -5.37 -13.94
C HIS A 13 -1.20 -5.83 -12.51
N THR A 14 -1.48 -7.11 -12.23
CA THR A 14 -1.33 -7.63 -10.87
C THR A 14 0.12 -7.63 -10.40
N TYR A 15 0.33 -7.34 -9.11
CA TYR A 15 1.64 -7.54 -8.46
C TYR A 15 2.22 -8.93 -8.68
N SER A 16 1.37 -9.97 -8.61
CA SER A 16 1.83 -11.35 -8.80
C SER A 16 2.36 -11.60 -10.20
N TYR A 17 1.77 -11.00 -11.24
CA TYR A 17 2.29 -11.05 -12.61
C TYR A 17 3.64 -10.33 -12.72
N ALA A 18 3.71 -9.09 -12.23
CA ALA A 18 4.91 -8.27 -12.29
C ALA A 18 6.11 -8.98 -11.63
N MET A 19 5.91 -9.57 -10.45
CA MET A 19 6.97 -10.29 -9.73
C MET A 19 7.40 -11.56 -10.45
N ARG A 20 6.46 -12.34 -11.03
CA ARG A 20 6.81 -13.52 -11.83
C ARG A 20 7.62 -13.14 -13.06
N ARG A 21 7.23 -12.09 -13.77
CA ARG A 21 7.96 -11.61 -14.95
C ARG A 21 9.36 -11.12 -14.59
N ARG A 22 9.54 -10.49 -13.44
CA ARG A 22 10.83 -9.96 -13.01
C ARG A 22 11.78 -11.02 -12.45
N PHE A 23 11.28 -11.94 -11.61
CA PHE A 23 12.13 -12.88 -10.87
C PHE A 23 11.99 -14.34 -11.31
N GLY A 24 11.20 -14.61 -12.34
CA GLY A 24 10.99 -15.96 -12.88
C GLY A 24 10.11 -16.86 -12.01
N GLY A 25 9.51 -16.35 -10.93
CA GLY A 25 8.74 -17.17 -9.99
C GLY A 25 7.83 -16.37 -9.06
N LYS A 26 7.05 -17.08 -8.24
CA LYS A 26 6.25 -16.46 -7.18
C LYS A 26 7.19 -15.76 -6.20
N VAL A 27 6.87 -14.54 -5.79
CA VAL A 27 7.62 -13.83 -4.73
C VAL A 27 6.68 -13.54 -3.57
N MET A 28 7.11 -13.88 -2.36
CA MET A 28 6.37 -13.58 -1.13
C MET A 28 6.84 -12.26 -0.52
N ARG A 29 5.92 -11.46 0.04
CA ARG A 29 6.27 -10.30 0.87
C ARG A 29 6.21 -10.69 2.34
N VAL A 30 7.35 -10.70 2.99
CA VAL A 30 7.49 -11.04 4.41
C VAL A 30 7.38 -9.75 5.21
N SER A 31 6.23 -9.53 5.86
CA SER A 31 5.98 -8.33 6.65
C SER A 31 6.79 -8.36 7.95
N LEU A 32 7.54 -7.28 8.20
CA LEU A 32 8.41 -7.08 9.34
C LEU A 32 7.98 -5.85 10.14
N ASN A 33 8.22 -5.88 11.44
CA ASN A 33 7.99 -4.76 12.34
C ASN A 33 9.29 -4.39 13.06
N ALA A 34 9.89 -3.28 12.66
CA ALA A 34 11.13 -2.78 13.25
C ALA A 34 10.92 -1.98 14.55
N GLY A 35 9.69 -1.89 15.07
CA GLY A 35 9.39 -1.11 16.27
C GLY A 35 9.49 0.40 16.08
N PHE A 36 9.47 0.87 14.83
CA PHE A 36 9.45 2.31 14.53
C PHE A 36 8.11 2.93 14.93
N THR A 37 8.14 4.24 15.20
CA THR A 37 6.94 5.04 15.47
C THR A 37 6.54 5.88 14.25
N CYS A 38 5.62 6.82 14.45
CA CYS A 38 5.16 7.79 13.47
C CYS A 38 5.16 9.19 14.11
N PRO A 39 5.57 10.25 13.39
CA PRO A 39 5.54 11.61 13.93
C PRO A 39 4.12 12.13 14.25
N ASN A 40 3.08 11.47 13.74
CA ASN A 40 1.69 11.72 14.11
C ASN A 40 1.23 10.99 15.40
N ILE A 41 2.13 10.21 16.00
CA ILE A 41 1.89 9.51 17.26
C ILE A 41 2.70 10.17 18.38
N ASP A 42 3.97 10.47 18.13
CA ASP A 42 4.92 10.94 19.15
C ASP A 42 4.83 12.43 19.51
N GLY A 43 4.00 13.21 18.80
CA GLY A 43 3.82 14.64 19.04
C GLY A 43 4.61 15.57 18.09
N THR A 44 5.48 15.05 17.22
CA THR A 44 6.31 15.86 16.33
C THR A 44 5.50 16.56 15.23
N LYS A 45 4.46 15.89 14.72
CA LYS A 45 3.51 16.44 13.72
C LYS A 45 2.07 16.42 14.21
N GLY A 46 1.72 15.48 15.07
CA GLY A 46 0.38 15.27 15.59
C GLY A 46 0.40 14.28 16.74
N ARG A 47 -0.77 14.02 17.31
CA ARG A 47 -0.95 13.06 18.41
C ARG A 47 -2.08 12.09 18.07
N GLY A 48 -1.96 10.86 18.57
CA GLY A 48 -3.00 9.83 18.45
C GLY A 48 -3.04 9.07 17.12
N GLY A 49 -2.22 9.43 16.14
CA GLY A 49 -2.17 8.77 14.83
C GLY A 49 -3.36 9.11 13.91
N CYS A 50 -3.33 8.58 12.69
CA CYS A 50 -4.46 8.73 11.77
C CYS A 50 -5.68 8.00 12.37
N VAL A 51 -6.89 8.53 12.20
CA VAL A 51 -8.09 8.01 12.90
C VAL A 51 -8.38 6.54 12.60
N PHE A 52 -7.99 6.06 11.42
CA PHE A 52 -8.17 4.68 10.94
C PHE A 52 -7.01 3.75 11.31
N CYS A 53 -5.88 4.29 11.79
CA CYS A 53 -4.70 3.50 12.08
C CYS A 53 -4.91 2.74 13.39
N SER A 54 -4.61 1.45 13.37
CA SER A 54 -4.64 0.62 14.57
C SER A 54 -3.51 0.99 15.54
N PRO A 55 -3.59 0.52 16.80
CA PRO A 55 -2.48 0.67 17.75
C PRO A 55 -1.15 0.10 17.26
N SER A 56 -1.18 -0.90 16.37
CA SER A 56 0.01 -1.54 15.77
C SER A 56 0.51 -0.84 14.51
N GLY A 57 -0.08 0.31 14.11
CA GLY A 57 0.37 1.06 12.96
C GLY A 57 0.09 0.36 11.62
N SER A 58 -1.01 -0.39 11.53
CA SER A 58 -1.29 -1.33 10.43
C SER A 58 -0.31 -2.51 10.36
N GLY A 59 0.16 -2.96 11.53
CA GLY A 59 1.14 -4.03 11.70
C GLY A 59 0.57 -5.36 12.18
N GLU A 60 -0.74 -5.58 12.07
CA GLU A 60 -1.45 -6.77 12.60
C GLU A 60 -0.88 -8.09 12.07
N PHE A 61 -0.36 -8.07 10.83
CA PHE A 61 0.25 -9.21 10.16
C PHE A 61 1.79 -9.13 10.11
N GLY A 62 2.39 -8.20 10.87
CA GLY A 62 3.83 -8.05 10.99
C GLY A 62 4.45 -9.02 12.01
N GLY A 63 5.78 -9.02 12.10
CA GLY A 63 6.49 -9.72 13.16
C GLY A 63 6.39 -9.00 14.52
N ASN A 64 6.88 -9.66 15.58
CA ASN A 64 6.93 -9.09 16.92
C ASN A 64 8.11 -8.10 17.04
N PRO A 65 7.87 -6.80 17.34
CA PRO A 65 8.95 -5.80 17.43
C PRO A 65 9.95 -6.06 18.57
N ALA A 66 9.63 -6.94 19.53
CA ALA A 66 10.58 -7.38 20.56
C ALA A 66 11.63 -8.38 20.03
N GLU A 67 11.42 -8.95 18.85
CA GLU A 67 12.32 -9.91 18.22
C GLU A 67 13.22 -9.27 17.16
N SER A 68 14.37 -9.88 16.91
CA SER A 68 15.25 -9.47 15.80
C SER A 68 14.57 -9.59 14.44
N ILE A 69 14.99 -8.77 13.47
CA ILE A 69 14.50 -8.83 12.10
C ILE A 69 14.63 -10.23 11.48
N ALA A 70 15.75 -10.91 11.72
CA ALA A 70 15.99 -12.26 11.21
C ALA A 70 15.02 -13.31 11.83
N ALA A 71 14.72 -13.19 13.12
CA ALA A 71 13.76 -14.06 13.79
C ALA A 71 12.35 -13.83 13.25
N GLN A 72 11.91 -12.58 13.15
CA GLN A 72 10.62 -12.21 12.56
C GLN A 72 10.51 -12.73 11.13
N PHE A 73 11.56 -12.53 10.31
CA PHE A 73 11.59 -12.99 8.92
C PHE A 73 11.41 -14.50 8.83
N THR A 74 12.14 -15.27 9.64
CA THR A 74 12.07 -16.74 9.65
C THR A 74 10.67 -17.23 10.02
N GLN A 75 10.07 -16.67 11.08
CA GLN A 75 8.73 -17.07 11.54
C GLN A 75 7.62 -16.70 10.54
N VAL A 76 7.66 -15.48 9.98
CA VAL A 76 6.66 -15.03 8.99
C VAL A 76 6.83 -15.81 7.69
N ALA A 77 8.07 -16.02 7.23
CA ALA A 77 8.33 -16.80 6.02
C ALA A 77 7.89 -18.26 6.14
N ALA A 78 8.09 -18.90 7.31
CA ALA A 78 7.64 -20.28 7.55
C ALA A 78 6.12 -20.41 7.40
N ARG A 79 5.35 -19.55 8.09
CA ARG A 79 3.88 -19.51 7.99
C ARG A 79 3.40 -19.30 6.56
N MET A 80 4.04 -18.41 5.81
CA MET A 80 3.67 -18.17 4.41
C MET A 80 4.01 -19.34 3.48
N SER A 81 5.04 -20.11 3.81
CA SER A 81 5.49 -21.28 3.03
C SER A 81 4.53 -22.46 3.12
N GLU A 82 3.64 -22.50 4.13
CA GLU A 82 2.52 -23.45 4.19
C GLU A 82 1.54 -23.27 3.01
N LYS A 83 1.45 -22.06 2.46
CA LYS A 83 0.51 -21.70 1.39
C LYS A 83 1.17 -21.56 0.02
N TRP A 84 2.42 -21.13 -0.02
CA TRP A 84 3.13 -20.85 -1.26
C TRP A 84 4.54 -21.42 -1.22
N ASP A 85 4.80 -22.37 -2.10
CA ASP A 85 6.12 -22.93 -2.30
C ASP A 85 6.98 -22.00 -3.18
N THR A 86 7.79 -21.16 -2.55
CA THR A 86 8.80 -20.35 -3.26
C THR A 86 9.96 -19.93 -2.36
N PRO A 87 11.21 -19.95 -2.88
CA PRO A 87 12.36 -19.42 -2.16
C PRO A 87 12.46 -17.89 -2.23
N LEU A 88 11.74 -17.22 -3.12
CA LEU A 88 11.93 -15.80 -3.40
C LEU A 88 11.07 -14.91 -2.51
N ARG A 89 11.71 -13.94 -1.84
CA ARG A 89 11.09 -13.11 -0.80
C ARG A 89 11.45 -11.64 -0.97
N ILE A 90 10.52 -10.76 -0.64
CA ILE A 90 10.75 -9.33 -0.44
C ILE A 90 10.49 -9.04 1.03
N ALA A 91 11.50 -8.55 1.75
CA ALA A 91 11.32 -8.11 3.12
C ALA A 91 10.56 -6.78 3.12
N TYR A 92 9.48 -6.70 3.89
CA TYR A 92 8.54 -5.59 3.85
C TYR A 92 8.40 -4.93 5.22
N PHE A 93 8.97 -3.74 5.35
CA PHE A 93 8.77 -2.87 6.50
C PHE A 93 7.43 -2.13 6.34
N GLN A 94 6.40 -2.61 7.04
CA GLN A 94 5.00 -2.19 6.85
C GLN A 94 4.50 -1.24 7.94
N ALA A 95 4.75 -1.58 9.21
CA ALA A 95 4.13 -0.91 10.34
C ALA A 95 4.70 0.50 10.54
N HIS A 96 3.82 1.48 10.83
CA HIS A 96 4.21 2.87 11.10
C HIS A 96 5.06 3.53 9.98
N THR A 97 6.02 4.39 10.35
CA THR A 97 6.81 5.19 9.40
C THR A 97 8.23 4.64 9.36
N ASN A 98 8.52 3.77 8.40
CA ASN A 98 9.74 2.96 8.42
C ASN A 98 11.02 3.70 8.01
N THR A 99 10.94 5.00 7.76
CA THR A 99 12.10 5.88 7.56
C THR A 99 12.26 6.91 8.70
N TYR A 100 11.48 6.80 9.77
CA TYR A 100 11.49 7.71 10.90
C TYR A 100 12.40 7.22 12.02
N ALA A 101 13.71 7.21 11.73
CA ALA A 101 14.79 6.93 12.67
C ALA A 101 16.13 7.46 12.13
N PRO A 102 17.19 7.59 12.94
CA PRO A 102 18.52 7.94 12.43
C PRO A 102 18.98 6.98 11.33
N VAL A 103 19.61 7.50 10.27
CA VAL A 103 20.00 6.73 9.08
C VAL A 103 20.86 5.49 9.39
N ALA A 104 21.70 5.55 10.44
CA ALA A 104 22.50 4.42 10.89
C ALA A 104 21.63 3.24 11.41
N VAL A 105 20.53 3.56 12.09
CA VAL A 105 19.56 2.55 12.57
C VAL A 105 18.81 1.94 11.39
N LEU A 106 18.34 2.78 10.47
CA LEU A 106 17.65 2.34 9.24
C LEU A 106 18.54 1.39 8.44
N ARG A 107 19.78 1.80 8.14
CA ARG A 107 20.77 0.97 7.42
C ARG A 107 20.95 -0.38 8.08
N ARG A 108 21.23 -0.41 9.38
CA ARG A 108 21.45 -1.66 10.13
C ARG A 108 20.26 -2.63 9.96
N LEU A 109 19.03 -2.14 10.08
CA LEU A 109 17.83 -2.98 10.01
C LEU A 109 17.52 -3.44 8.57
N TYR A 110 17.71 -2.57 7.58
CA TYR A 110 17.51 -2.91 6.17
C TYR A 110 18.55 -3.94 5.69
N GLU A 111 19.81 -3.80 6.09
CA GLU A 111 20.87 -4.76 5.75
C GLU A 111 20.64 -6.12 6.42
N GLN A 112 20.15 -6.15 7.67
CA GLN A 112 19.72 -7.40 8.32
C GLN A 112 18.60 -8.11 7.54
N ALA A 113 17.63 -7.35 7.03
CA ALA A 113 16.57 -7.89 6.20
C ALA A 113 17.10 -8.41 4.86
N LEU A 114 18.00 -7.69 4.21
CA LEU A 114 18.63 -8.11 2.94
C LEU A 114 19.50 -9.35 3.07
N ALA A 115 20.13 -9.55 4.23
CA ALA A 115 20.95 -10.72 4.50
C ALA A 115 20.12 -12.01 4.73
N CYS A 116 18.79 -11.91 4.86
CA CYS A 116 17.94 -13.08 5.09
C CYS A 116 17.86 -13.98 3.83
N PRO A 117 17.79 -15.32 3.99
CA PRO A 117 17.77 -16.25 2.86
C PRO A 117 16.62 -16.00 1.86
N GLY A 118 16.99 -15.95 0.58
CA GLY A 118 16.02 -15.81 -0.52
C GLY A 118 15.45 -14.40 -0.69
N VAL A 119 15.96 -13.39 0.03
CA VAL A 119 15.53 -12.00 -0.15
C VAL A 119 16.08 -11.44 -1.46
N VAL A 120 15.17 -11.07 -2.35
CA VAL A 120 15.46 -10.47 -3.66
C VAL A 120 15.12 -8.98 -3.73
N GLY A 121 14.57 -8.42 -2.66
CA GLY A 121 14.14 -7.04 -2.61
C GLY A 121 13.69 -6.55 -1.25
N LEU A 122 13.56 -5.23 -1.16
CA LEU A 122 12.99 -4.52 -0.01
C LEU A 122 11.76 -3.75 -0.43
N ALA A 123 10.77 -3.72 0.46
CA ALA A 123 9.69 -2.75 0.39
C ALA A 123 9.61 -1.98 1.71
N ILE A 124 9.48 -0.66 1.64
CA ILE A 124 9.52 0.22 2.81
C ILE A 124 8.29 1.14 2.75
N ALA A 125 7.31 0.92 3.64
CA ALA A 125 6.18 1.81 3.79
C ALA A 125 6.54 2.98 4.71
N THR A 126 6.27 4.20 4.26
CA THR A 126 6.57 5.40 5.02
C THR A 126 5.64 6.57 4.70
N ARG A 127 5.83 7.67 5.44
CA ARG A 127 5.20 8.95 5.18
C ARG A 127 6.05 9.78 4.21
N PRO A 128 5.42 10.60 3.35
CA PRO A 128 6.16 11.43 2.41
C PRO A 128 6.99 12.54 3.09
N ASP A 129 6.66 12.92 4.33
CA ASP A 129 7.37 13.95 5.11
C ASP A 129 8.49 13.40 6.00
N CYS A 130 8.84 12.11 5.87
CA CYS A 130 9.93 11.46 6.60
C CYS A 130 11.05 11.02 5.65
N LEU A 131 11.42 11.91 4.73
CA LEU A 131 12.41 11.67 3.67
C LEU A 131 13.47 12.80 3.63
N PRO A 132 14.23 13.00 4.72
CA PRO A 132 15.41 13.88 4.70
C PRO A 132 16.47 13.35 3.73
N ASP A 133 17.42 14.20 3.34
CA ASP A 133 18.35 13.90 2.25
C ASP A 133 19.26 12.69 2.55
N ASP A 134 19.65 12.48 3.80
CA ASP A 134 20.45 11.33 4.24
C ASP A 134 19.68 10.00 4.12
N VAL A 135 18.39 10.00 4.45
CA VAL A 135 17.48 8.87 4.23
C VAL A 135 17.31 8.63 2.73
N CYS A 136 17.07 9.66 1.93
CA CYS A 136 16.96 9.52 0.47
C CYS A 136 18.25 8.94 -0.15
N ALA A 137 19.42 9.36 0.32
CA ALA A 137 20.71 8.83 -0.11
C ALA A 137 20.88 7.35 0.24
N LEU A 138 20.47 6.92 1.45
CA LEU A 138 20.45 5.51 1.83
C LEU A 138 19.51 4.70 0.91
N LEU A 139 18.30 5.19 0.65
CA LEU A 139 17.33 4.50 -0.20
C LEU A 139 17.83 4.39 -1.65
N GLU A 140 18.50 5.41 -2.17
CA GLU A 140 19.12 5.39 -3.50
C GLU A 140 20.28 4.38 -3.58
N GLU A 141 21.13 4.31 -2.56
CA GLU A 141 22.18 3.29 -2.49
C GLU A 141 21.59 1.87 -2.53
N LEU A 142 20.51 1.65 -1.78
CA LEU A 142 19.81 0.36 -1.73
C LEU A 142 19.11 0.04 -3.05
N SER A 143 18.46 1.01 -3.70
CA SER A 143 17.75 0.79 -4.97
C SER A 143 18.66 0.36 -6.11
N ARG A 144 19.94 0.76 -6.08
CA ARG A 144 20.94 0.36 -7.07
C ARG A 144 21.42 -1.09 -6.93
N ARG A 145 21.31 -1.68 -5.73
CA ARG A 145 21.81 -3.05 -5.45
C ARG A 145 20.72 -4.10 -5.29
N THR A 146 19.49 -3.69 -5.01
CA THR A 146 18.36 -4.60 -4.77
C THR A 146 17.09 -4.07 -5.40
N TYR A 147 16.08 -4.92 -5.57
CA TYR A 147 14.76 -4.44 -5.93
C TYR A 147 14.13 -3.71 -4.74
N LEU A 148 14.21 -2.38 -4.75
CA LEU A 148 13.59 -1.53 -3.74
C LEU A 148 12.26 -0.96 -4.24
N THR A 149 11.25 -0.92 -3.37
CA THR A 149 10.06 -0.09 -3.56
C THR A 149 9.79 0.71 -2.29
N VAL A 150 9.66 2.03 -2.40
CA VAL A 150 9.24 2.89 -1.29
C VAL A 150 7.76 3.19 -1.45
N GLU A 151 6.96 2.82 -0.45
CA GLU A 151 5.52 2.99 -0.48
C GLU A 151 5.09 4.19 0.36
N LEU A 152 4.56 5.21 -0.29
CA LEU A 152 4.07 6.42 0.35
C LEU A 152 2.59 6.30 0.69
N GLY A 153 2.26 6.55 1.96
CA GLY A 153 0.88 6.80 2.35
C GLY A 153 0.38 8.10 1.75
N LEU A 154 -0.63 8.05 0.89
CA LEU A 154 -1.39 9.23 0.47
C LEU A 154 -2.80 9.17 1.06
N GLN A 155 -3.47 8.05 0.92
CA GLN A 155 -4.87 7.80 1.30
C GLN A 155 -5.87 8.54 0.41
N SER A 156 -5.73 9.85 0.27
CA SER A 156 -6.56 10.71 -0.57
C SER A 156 -5.77 11.95 -1.03
N ILE A 157 -6.05 12.47 -2.22
CA ILE A 157 -5.52 13.79 -2.64
C ILE A 157 -6.23 14.96 -1.95
N HIS A 158 -7.38 14.72 -1.33
CA HIS A 158 -8.22 15.77 -0.77
C HIS A 158 -7.71 16.15 0.62
N ASP A 159 -7.17 17.36 0.75
CA ASP A 159 -6.59 17.82 2.02
C ASP A 159 -7.61 17.95 3.14
N GLU A 160 -8.88 18.22 2.80
CA GLU A 160 -9.96 18.21 3.78
C GLU A 160 -10.17 16.82 4.38
N THR A 161 -10.20 15.78 3.54
CA THR A 161 -10.22 14.38 4.01
C THR A 161 -8.97 14.07 4.83
N GLY A 162 -7.80 14.54 4.39
CA GLY A 162 -6.53 14.41 5.13
C GLY A 162 -6.58 15.03 6.54
N ARG A 163 -7.24 16.17 6.70
CA ARG A 163 -7.49 16.80 8.01
C ARG A 163 -8.45 15.98 8.86
N GLN A 164 -9.58 15.55 8.30
CA GLN A 164 -10.60 14.77 9.02
C GLN A 164 -10.06 13.45 9.56
N ILE A 165 -9.13 12.81 8.83
CA ILE A 165 -8.52 11.55 9.24
C ILE A 165 -7.26 11.74 10.10
N ASN A 166 -6.96 12.97 10.51
CA ASN A 166 -5.77 13.34 11.27
C ASN A 166 -4.48 12.82 10.61
N ARG A 167 -4.29 13.01 9.30
CA ARG A 167 -3.10 12.53 8.56
C ARG A 167 -1.84 13.36 8.87
N CYS A 168 -2.05 14.65 9.17
CA CYS A 168 -1.01 15.64 9.51
C CYS A 168 -0.01 15.92 8.38
N TYR A 169 -0.46 15.91 7.12
CA TYR A 169 0.21 16.51 5.96
C TYR A 169 -0.78 16.64 4.78
N GLY A 170 -0.53 17.62 3.91
CA GLY A 170 -1.30 17.87 2.69
C GLY A 170 -0.74 17.17 1.45
N TYR A 171 -1.45 17.30 0.33
CA TYR A 171 -1.07 16.72 -0.96
C TYR A 171 0.26 17.28 -1.47
N ASP A 172 0.56 18.56 -1.27
CA ASP A 172 1.85 19.16 -1.67
C ASP A 172 3.04 18.52 -0.95
N THR A 173 2.86 18.17 0.32
CA THR A 173 3.88 17.42 1.08
C THR A 173 4.08 16.02 0.51
N PHE A 174 2.99 15.36 0.11
CA PHE A 174 3.07 14.10 -0.61
C PHE A 174 3.86 14.24 -1.93
N LEU A 175 3.54 15.26 -2.72
CA LEU A 175 4.18 15.50 -4.01
C LEU A 175 5.69 15.77 -3.84
N SER A 176 6.06 16.60 -2.87
CA SER A 176 7.46 16.85 -2.53
C SER A 176 8.22 15.57 -2.13
N GLY A 177 7.61 14.71 -1.32
CA GLY A 177 8.19 13.41 -0.95
C GLY A 177 8.31 12.44 -2.14
N TYR A 178 7.31 12.42 -3.02
CA TYR A 178 7.33 11.65 -4.27
C TYR A 178 8.47 12.12 -5.19
N GLU A 179 8.56 13.43 -5.45
CA GLU A 179 9.57 14.02 -6.34
C GLU A 179 11.00 13.74 -5.85
N ARG A 180 11.24 13.79 -4.53
CA ARG A 180 12.54 13.45 -3.94
C ARG A 180 12.98 12.02 -4.26
N LEU A 181 12.05 11.06 -4.25
CA LEU A 181 12.33 9.66 -4.57
C LEU A 181 12.42 9.43 -6.08
N HIS A 182 11.50 10.02 -6.84
CA HIS A 182 11.44 9.93 -8.30
C HIS A 182 12.71 10.49 -8.96
N ALA A 183 13.18 11.66 -8.51
CA ALA A 183 14.42 12.27 -9.03
C ALA A 183 15.67 11.40 -8.84
N ARG A 184 15.60 10.41 -7.93
CA ARG A 184 16.66 9.42 -7.65
C ARG A 184 16.40 8.07 -8.31
N ASN A 185 15.41 7.98 -9.22
CA ASN A 185 14.98 6.75 -9.88
C ASN A 185 14.59 5.63 -8.89
N ILE A 186 14.09 5.99 -7.70
CA ILE A 186 13.60 5.02 -6.72
C ILE A 186 12.16 4.66 -7.08
N PRO A 187 11.82 3.37 -7.27
CA PRO A 187 10.45 2.96 -7.56
C PRO A 187 9.48 3.33 -6.42
N VAL A 188 8.48 4.17 -6.72
CA VAL A 188 7.50 4.65 -5.73
C VAL A 188 6.18 3.89 -5.87
N GLY A 189 5.73 3.31 -4.76
CA GLY A 189 4.37 2.84 -4.56
C GLY A 189 3.51 3.87 -3.84
N VAL A 190 2.22 3.97 -4.16
CA VAL A 190 1.28 4.87 -3.45
C VAL A 190 0.13 4.07 -2.85
N HIS A 191 -0.17 4.32 -1.58
CA HIS A 191 -1.32 3.73 -0.88
C HIS A 191 -2.48 4.73 -0.85
N ILE A 192 -3.66 4.30 -1.33
CA ILE A 192 -4.91 5.05 -1.28
C ILE A 192 -6.00 4.24 -0.57
N ILE A 193 -6.97 4.93 0.05
CA ILE A 193 -8.07 4.31 0.81
C ILE A 193 -9.39 4.82 0.26
N ASN A 194 -10.29 3.89 -0.07
CA ASN A 194 -11.66 4.18 -0.47
C ASN A 194 -12.61 4.07 0.72
N GLY A 195 -13.59 4.98 0.79
CA GLY A 195 -14.62 5.01 1.83
C GLY A 195 -14.26 5.87 3.03
N LEU A 196 -13.26 6.75 2.92
CA LEU A 196 -12.92 7.71 3.96
C LEU A 196 -14.13 8.63 4.27
N PRO A 197 -14.34 9.02 5.54
CA PRO A 197 -15.43 9.91 5.92
C PRO A 197 -15.46 11.16 5.03
N GLY A 198 -16.66 11.52 4.56
CA GLY A 198 -16.89 12.68 3.69
C GLY A 198 -16.54 12.47 2.21
N GLU A 199 -15.92 11.36 1.80
CA GLU A 199 -15.58 11.14 0.39
C GLU A 199 -16.73 10.54 -0.43
N THR A 200 -16.88 11.05 -1.66
CA THR A 200 -17.77 10.49 -2.68
C THR A 200 -17.02 9.60 -3.67
N ARG A 201 -17.72 8.78 -4.45
CA ARG A 201 -17.11 8.02 -5.57
C ARG A 201 -16.33 8.91 -6.52
N ARG A 202 -16.82 10.13 -6.80
CA ARG A 202 -16.12 11.09 -7.65
C ARG A 202 -14.76 11.45 -7.06
N MET A 203 -14.69 11.74 -5.75
CA MET A 203 -13.45 12.09 -5.06
C MET A 203 -12.44 10.92 -5.06
N MET A 204 -12.92 9.70 -4.80
CA MET A 204 -12.07 8.49 -4.82
C MET A 204 -11.48 8.22 -6.21
N VAL A 205 -12.27 8.41 -7.28
CA VAL A 205 -11.79 8.28 -8.66
C VAL A 205 -10.85 9.42 -9.04
N GLU A 206 -11.12 10.64 -8.57
CA GLU A 206 -10.25 11.81 -8.76
C GLU A 206 -8.86 11.61 -8.15
N THR A 207 -8.77 10.97 -6.98
CA THR A 207 -7.50 10.53 -6.38
C THR A 207 -6.70 9.66 -7.35
N ALA A 208 -7.32 8.61 -7.92
CA ALA A 208 -6.63 7.73 -8.87
C ALA A 208 -6.26 8.43 -10.18
N ARG A 209 -7.14 9.28 -10.72
CA ARG A 209 -6.87 10.08 -11.93
C ARG A 209 -5.71 11.06 -11.73
N THR A 210 -5.61 11.65 -10.55
CA THR A 210 -4.51 12.57 -10.21
C THR A 210 -3.19 11.81 -10.10
N LEU A 211 -3.22 10.66 -9.41
CA LEU A 211 -2.08 9.75 -9.34
C LEU A 211 -1.64 9.22 -10.71
N ALA A 212 -2.56 9.02 -11.65
CA ALA A 212 -2.25 8.58 -13.01
C ALA A 212 -1.44 9.59 -13.84
N ARG A 213 -1.24 10.82 -13.34
CA ARG A 213 -0.35 11.84 -13.94
C ARG A 213 1.10 11.70 -13.49
N LEU A 214 1.35 10.92 -12.43
CA LEU A 214 2.68 10.63 -11.92
C LEU A 214 3.19 9.33 -12.56
N ASP A 215 4.50 9.20 -12.71
CA ASP A 215 5.13 7.93 -13.05
C ASP A 215 5.18 7.04 -11.79
N LEU A 216 4.14 6.23 -11.61
CA LEU A 216 3.97 5.37 -10.45
C LEU A 216 4.38 3.94 -10.79
N HIS A 217 5.35 3.43 -10.04
CA HIS A 217 5.72 2.01 -10.10
C HIS A 217 4.56 1.13 -9.64
N LEU A 218 3.87 1.53 -8.56
CA LEU A 218 2.84 0.69 -7.93
C LEU A 218 1.74 1.53 -7.26
N VAL A 219 0.51 1.01 -7.24
CA VAL A 219 -0.60 1.53 -6.43
C VAL A 219 -1.22 0.44 -5.57
N LYS A 220 -1.53 0.77 -4.33
CA LYS A 220 -2.30 -0.07 -3.40
C LYS A 220 -3.64 0.62 -3.12
N ILE A 221 -4.72 -0.04 -3.51
CA ILE A 221 -6.09 0.41 -3.22
C ILE A 221 -6.60 -0.40 -2.04
N HIS A 222 -7.01 0.31 -0.99
CA HIS A 222 -7.50 -0.27 0.25
C HIS A 222 -8.96 0.13 0.49
N LEU A 223 -9.73 -0.80 1.03
CA LEU A 223 -11.06 -0.52 1.56
C LEU A 223 -10.92 -0.01 2.98
N LEU A 224 -11.54 1.11 3.33
CA LEU A 224 -11.56 1.56 4.71
C LEU A 224 -12.14 0.46 5.61
N HIS A 225 -11.32 -0.02 6.53
CA HIS A 225 -11.74 -0.90 7.60
C HIS A 225 -11.91 -0.09 8.89
N VAL A 226 -13.06 -0.25 9.53
CA VAL A 226 -13.27 0.23 10.89
C VAL A 226 -12.85 -0.87 11.84
N LEU A 227 -11.79 -0.61 12.61
CA LEU A 227 -11.23 -1.56 13.57
C LEU A 227 -11.56 -1.12 14.99
N GLU A 228 -11.84 -2.06 15.87
CA GLU A 228 -12.04 -1.85 17.30
C GLU A 228 -10.87 -1.07 17.92
N GLY A 229 -11.17 -0.21 18.88
CA GLY A 229 -10.16 0.61 19.56
C GLY A 229 -9.60 1.79 18.75
N THR A 230 -10.04 2.00 17.50
CA THR A 230 -9.64 3.18 16.70
C THR A 230 -10.53 4.39 16.95
N GLN A 231 -10.02 5.60 16.67
CA GLN A 231 -10.84 6.82 16.70
C GLN A 231 -11.94 6.76 15.63
N LEU A 232 -11.66 6.14 14.49
CA LEU A 232 -12.65 5.90 13.43
C LEU A 232 -13.83 5.06 13.92
N ALA A 233 -13.60 4.03 14.75
CA ALA A 233 -14.69 3.25 15.34
C ALA A 233 -15.61 4.09 16.23
N LYS A 234 -15.06 5.05 16.98
CA LYS A 234 -15.87 5.98 17.77
C LYS A 234 -16.73 6.88 16.88
N LEU A 235 -16.14 7.42 15.81
CA LEU A 235 -16.86 8.25 14.83
C LEU A 235 -17.98 7.45 14.14
N TRP A 236 -17.70 6.21 13.75
CA TRP A 236 -18.68 5.34 13.11
C TRP A 236 -19.85 5.00 14.04
N ARG A 237 -19.57 4.63 15.30
CA ARG A 237 -20.60 4.36 16.32
C ARG A 237 -21.47 5.58 16.63
N ALA A 238 -20.92 6.77 16.49
CA ALA A 238 -21.66 8.02 16.63
C ALA A 238 -22.48 8.41 15.39
N GLY A 239 -22.46 7.59 14.32
CA GLY A 239 -23.21 7.86 13.09
C GLY A 239 -22.58 8.93 12.19
N ALA A 240 -21.29 9.24 12.35
CA ALA A 240 -20.64 10.32 11.61
C ALA A 240 -20.44 10.02 10.11
N PHE A 241 -20.47 8.75 9.70
CA PHE A 241 -20.36 8.33 8.30
C PHE A 241 -20.86 6.89 8.11
N GLU A 242 -21.12 6.51 6.86
CA GLU A 242 -21.55 5.17 6.49
C GLU A 242 -20.43 4.36 5.82
N LEU A 243 -20.48 3.04 5.99
CA LEU A 243 -19.54 2.13 5.33
C LEU A 243 -19.97 1.87 3.88
N MET A 244 -19.00 1.69 2.99
CA MET A 244 -19.29 1.33 1.61
C MET A 244 -19.97 -0.05 1.52
N THR A 245 -21.00 -0.13 0.67
CA THR A 245 -21.47 -1.43 0.18
C THR A 245 -20.40 -2.06 -0.72
N ARG A 246 -20.43 -3.39 -0.83
CA ARG A 246 -19.49 -4.12 -1.70
C ARG A 246 -19.63 -3.67 -3.15
N GLU A 247 -20.87 -3.49 -3.60
CA GLU A 247 -21.21 -3.08 -4.96
C GLU A 247 -20.62 -1.69 -5.25
N ALA A 248 -20.81 -0.72 -4.34
CA ALA A 248 -20.23 0.62 -4.48
C ALA A 248 -18.70 0.60 -4.50
N TYR A 249 -18.08 -0.24 -3.65
CA TYR A 249 -16.63 -0.41 -3.61
C TYR A 249 -16.09 -0.99 -4.93
N VAL A 250 -16.68 -2.09 -5.40
CA VAL A 250 -16.29 -2.75 -6.66
C VAL A 250 -16.40 -1.79 -7.83
N GLN A 251 -17.49 -1.04 -7.91
CA GLN A 251 -17.71 -0.02 -8.94
C GLN A 251 -16.63 1.07 -8.91
N THR A 252 -16.29 1.56 -7.71
CA THR A 252 -15.25 2.58 -7.50
C THR A 252 -13.87 2.08 -7.90
N VAL A 253 -13.49 0.87 -7.46
CA VAL A 253 -12.21 0.25 -7.79
C VAL A 253 -12.05 0.08 -9.30
N CYS A 254 -13.08 -0.40 -9.99
CA CYS A 254 -13.02 -0.59 -11.43
C CYS A 254 -12.88 0.75 -12.17
N ASP A 255 -13.53 1.81 -11.71
CA ASP A 255 -13.32 3.15 -12.27
C ASP A 255 -11.90 3.65 -12.02
N GLN A 256 -11.34 3.46 -10.82
CA GLN A 256 -9.96 3.82 -10.52
C GLN A 256 -8.98 3.07 -11.44
N LEU A 257 -9.18 1.76 -11.64
CA LEU A 257 -8.37 0.96 -12.56
C LEU A 257 -8.41 1.52 -13.98
N GLU A 258 -9.57 1.94 -14.47
CA GLU A 258 -9.72 2.51 -15.82
C GLU A 258 -8.91 3.81 -16.04
N GLU A 259 -8.68 4.58 -14.98
CA GLU A 259 -7.89 5.83 -15.02
C GLU A 259 -6.38 5.57 -14.90
N LEU A 260 -5.97 4.52 -14.17
CA LEU A 260 -4.57 4.20 -13.90
C LEU A 260 -3.85 3.71 -15.15
N PRO A 261 -2.58 4.10 -15.40
CA PRO A 261 -1.81 3.63 -16.56
C PRO A 261 -1.66 2.11 -16.55
N ALA A 262 -1.65 1.45 -17.72
CA ALA A 262 -1.64 -0.01 -17.81
C ALA A 262 -0.38 -0.64 -17.18
N GLU A 263 0.74 0.08 -17.26
CA GLU A 263 2.06 -0.27 -16.73
C GLU A 263 2.14 -0.19 -15.20
N CYS A 264 1.31 0.63 -14.54
CA CYS A 264 1.33 0.78 -13.09
C CYS A 264 0.93 -0.53 -12.39
N ILE A 265 1.76 -1.04 -11.48
CA ILE A 265 1.48 -2.31 -10.81
C ILE A 265 0.38 -2.11 -9.78
N VAL A 266 -0.68 -2.93 -9.86
CA VAL A 266 -1.71 -2.99 -8.82
C VAL A 266 -1.22 -3.92 -7.70
N GLY A 267 -0.69 -3.30 -6.65
CA GLY A 267 -0.17 -3.97 -5.45
C GLY A 267 -1.23 -4.72 -4.67
N ARG A 268 -2.43 -4.13 -4.54
CA ARG A 268 -3.63 -4.75 -3.97
C ARG A 268 -4.87 -3.94 -4.35
N LEU A 269 -6.03 -4.60 -4.29
CA LEU A 269 -7.35 -4.00 -4.51
C LEU A 269 -8.26 -4.03 -3.28
N THR A 270 -7.82 -4.66 -2.18
CA THR A 270 -8.51 -4.61 -0.89
C THR A 270 -7.59 -5.08 0.24
N GLY A 271 -7.93 -4.68 1.47
CA GLY A 271 -7.34 -5.02 2.75
C GLY A 271 -7.53 -6.48 3.17
N ASP A 272 -6.78 -6.94 4.16
CA ASP A 272 -7.22 -8.03 5.04
C ASP A 272 -7.54 -7.32 6.36
N GLY A 273 -8.79 -7.37 6.81
CA GLY A 273 -9.15 -6.88 8.14
C GLY A 273 -8.87 -7.98 9.14
N ASP A 274 -8.23 -7.64 10.25
CA ASP A 274 -8.03 -8.58 11.34
C ASP A 274 -9.41 -9.09 11.83
N PRO A 275 -9.66 -10.42 11.77
CA PRO A 275 -10.96 -10.97 12.11
C PRO A 275 -11.45 -10.63 13.51
N ASP A 276 -10.54 -10.41 14.46
CA ASP A 276 -10.88 -10.19 15.86
C ASP A 276 -11.22 -8.72 16.14
N THR A 277 -10.71 -7.80 15.32
CA THR A 277 -10.88 -6.35 15.53
C THR A 277 -11.73 -5.66 14.46
N LEU A 278 -11.98 -6.29 13.31
CA LEU A 278 -12.77 -5.68 12.23
C LEU A 278 -14.25 -5.55 12.61
N LEU A 279 -14.70 -4.30 12.80
CA LEU A 279 -16.11 -3.92 12.98
C LEU A 279 -16.85 -3.80 11.65
N GLY A 280 -16.16 -3.39 10.59
CA GLY A 280 -16.78 -3.35 9.26
C GLY A 280 -15.93 -2.72 8.15
N PRO A 281 -16.37 -2.88 6.89
CA PRO A 281 -17.57 -3.62 6.50
C PRO A 281 -17.34 -5.13 6.49
N GLU A 282 -18.29 -5.92 7.01
CA GLU A 282 -18.11 -7.38 7.22
C GLU A 282 -17.86 -8.17 5.93
N TRP A 283 -18.45 -7.74 4.81
CA TRP A 283 -18.29 -8.40 3.52
C TRP A 283 -16.83 -8.44 3.05
N SER A 284 -15.98 -7.55 3.57
CA SER A 284 -14.54 -7.47 3.26
C SER A 284 -13.75 -8.70 3.74
N ARG A 285 -14.24 -9.41 4.77
CA ARG A 285 -13.63 -10.65 5.29
C ARG A 285 -13.49 -11.71 4.20
N LYS A 286 -14.40 -11.71 3.21
CA LYS A 286 -14.37 -12.61 2.05
C LYS A 286 -13.57 -12.01 0.90
N LYS A 287 -12.27 -11.73 1.13
CA LYS A 287 -11.37 -11.08 0.15
C LYS A 287 -11.41 -11.68 -1.25
N LEU A 288 -11.42 -13.01 -1.39
CA LEU A 288 -11.50 -13.66 -2.69
C LEU A 288 -12.81 -13.32 -3.42
N CYS A 289 -13.93 -13.23 -2.71
CA CYS A 289 -15.21 -12.80 -3.28
C CYS A 289 -15.11 -11.36 -3.77
N VAL A 290 -14.51 -10.44 -3.01
CA VAL A 290 -14.33 -9.04 -3.43
C VAL A 290 -13.52 -8.94 -4.72
N LEU A 291 -12.39 -9.66 -4.79
CA LEU A 291 -11.55 -9.68 -5.99
C LEU A 291 -12.28 -10.27 -7.20
N ASN A 292 -13.06 -11.33 -7.00
CA ASN A 292 -13.86 -11.94 -8.07
C ASN A 292 -14.95 -10.98 -8.56
N GLU A 293 -15.59 -10.20 -7.69
CA GLU A 293 -16.57 -9.21 -8.11
C GLU A 293 -15.92 -8.08 -8.92
N VAL A 294 -14.68 -7.68 -8.62
CA VAL A 294 -13.93 -6.75 -9.49
C VAL A 294 -13.67 -7.36 -10.86
N ASP A 295 -13.23 -8.63 -10.93
CA ASP A 295 -12.98 -9.30 -12.21
C ASP A 295 -14.27 -9.41 -13.05
N LYS A 296 -15.38 -9.84 -12.42
CA LYS A 296 -16.69 -9.93 -13.06
C LYS A 296 -17.18 -8.59 -13.54
N GLU A 297 -17.01 -7.55 -12.72
CA GLU A 297 -17.44 -6.22 -13.07
C GLU A 297 -16.67 -5.69 -14.27
N LEU A 298 -15.32 -5.76 -14.27
CA LEU A 298 -14.49 -5.39 -15.42
C LEU A 298 -14.87 -6.18 -16.68
N LEU A 299 -15.18 -7.48 -16.55
CA LEU A 299 -15.68 -8.29 -17.66
C LEU A 299 -17.04 -7.78 -18.17
N ARG A 300 -18.00 -7.54 -17.27
CA ARG A 300 -19.38 -7.10 -17.58
C ARG A 300 -19.40 -5.80 -18.38
N ARG A 301 -18.57 -4.82 -17.99
CA ARG A 301 -18.45 -3.52 -18.70
C ARG A 301 -17.46 -3.56 -19.87
N ASN A 302 -16.90 -4.73 -20.20
CA ASN A 302 -15.84 -4.95 -21.17
C ASN A 302 -14.66 -3.97 -21.02
N SER A 303 -14.13 -3.85 -19.80
CA SER A 303 -13.10 -2.88 -19.42
C SER A 303 -11.82 -3.51 -18.91
N TRP A 304 -10.81 -2.66 -18.68
CA TRP A 304 -9.49 -3.03 -18.19
C TRP A 304 -8.77 -1.80 -17.61
N GLN A 305 -7.67 -2.04 -16.90
CA GLN A 305 -6.83 -0.97 -16.37
C GLN A 305 -6.30 -0.06 -17.50
N GLY A 306 -6.44 1.25 -17.34
CA GLY A 306 -6.01 2.23 -18.33
C GLY A 306 -6.92 2.37 -19.55
N ARG A 307 -8.14 1.81 -19.54
CA ARG A 307 -9.08 1.95 -20.66
C ARG A 307 -9.45 3.40 -20.98
N ARG A 308 -9.53 4.28 -19.97
CA ARG A 308 -9.87 5.71 -20.16
C ARG A 308 -8.66 6.57 -20.47
N ARG A 309 -7.46 6.00 -20.46
CA ARG A 309 -6.26 6.68 -20.93
C ARG A 309 -6.27 6.67 -22.45
N ALA A 310 -5.99 7.83 -23.06
CA ALA A 310 -5.55 7.85 -24.44
C ALA A 310 -4.31 6.92 -24.54
N CYS A 311 -4.28 6.06 -25.56
CA CYS A 311 -3.16 5.17 -25.83
C CYS A 311 -1.86 6.01 -25.78
N PRO A 312 -0.81 5.61 -25.05
CA PRO A 312 0.49 6.25 -25.24
C PRO A 312 0.84 6.14 -26.73
N PRO A 313 1.45 7.15 -27.35
CA PRO A 313 2.04 6.95 -28.67
C PRO A 313 2.99 5.76 -28.55
N LEU A 314 2.79 4.76 -29.42
CA LEU A 314 3.81 3.76 -29.68
C LEU A 314 5.05 4.54 -30.12
N PHE A 315 6.09 4.56 -29.28
CA PHE A 315 7.42 4.98 -29.71
C PHE A 315 8.02 3.89 -30.61
#